data_AF-A0A255R568-F1
#
_entry.id   AF-A0A255R568-F1
#
_cell.length_a   1.000
_cell.length_b   1.000
_cell.length_c   1.000
_cell.angle_alpha   90.00
_cell.angle_beta   90.00
_cell.angle_gamma   90.00
#
_symmetry.space_group_name_H-M   'P 1'
#
loop_
_entity.id
_entity.type
_entity.pdbx_description
1 polymer ?
#
loop_
_entity_poly.entity_id
_entity_poly.type
_entity_poly.pdbx_seq_one_letter_code
_entity_poly.pdbx_strand_id
1 'polypeptide(L)'
;MDVPKTTTDCLGCKQQQRIIEQQQAVIDALVEQVEKLTKRLEKVEREGKRQAAPFRKGRKADPKKAGRKSGEDHGKHHRRAAPEQIDEAYDVPLPSCCPGCGCDQLTKTETRIQYQTEIPRTVIHRQFNIDAGTCTGCGAAVQGRHELQTSDATGAAAVQLGPNVHAAMALLNKELGLSHGKVKRLLEMLFEITVGRSTSCRSMLRTAKRLKSAHEEVRHAVRGSPQVVGDETGWRVDGRPAWLHVFVGLTATAYEID
;
A
#
# COMPACT_ATOMS: atom_id res chain seq x y z
N MET A 1 -7.53 -62.07 -72.64
CA MET A 1 -7.69 -60.72 -73.22
C MET A 1 -6.56 -59.89 -72.64
N ASP A 2 -5.44 -59.81 -73.35
CA ASP A 2 -4.29 -59.01 -72.94
C ASP A 2 -4.59 -57.53 -73.17
N VAL A 3 -4.58 -56.75 -72.08
CA VAL A 3 -4.60 -55.29 -72.15
C VAL A 3 -3.20 -54.85 -72.60
N PRO A 4 -3.06 -54.17 -73.75
CA PRO A 4 -1.76 -53.78 -74.25
C PRO A 4 -1.12 -52.78 -73.30
N LYS A 5 0.12 -53.06 -72.87
CA LYS A 5 0.97 -52.11 -72.16
C LYS A 5 1.25 -50.94 -73.10
N THR A 6 0.59 -49.81 -72.88
CA THR A 6 0.90 -48.54 -73.53
C THR A 6 2.34 -48.17 -73.22
N THR A 7 3.22 -48.32 -74.21
CA THR A 7 4.59 -47.82 -74.19
C THR A 7 4.56 -46.29 -74.27
N THR A 8 4.98 -45.64 -73.19
CA THR A 8 5.04 -44.18 -73.00
C THR A 8 6.20 -43.54 -73.76
N ASP A 9 6.23 -43.73 -75.09
CA ASP A 9 7.14 -43.01 -75.99
C ASP A 9 6.46 -41.81 -76.69
N CYS A 10 5.27 -41.43 -76.22
CA CYS A 10 4.60 -40.19 -76.63
C CYS A 10 5.36 -38.96 -76.09
N LEU A 11 5.67 -38.00 -76.98
CA LEU A 11 6.33 -36.73 -76.63
C LEU A 11 5.61 -35.98 -75.50
N GLY A 12 4.27 -36.06 -75.44
CA GLY A 12 3.47 -35.47 -74.36
C GLY A 12 3.69 -36.12 -72.99
N CYS A 13 3.88 -37.44 -72.93
CA CYS A 13 4.16 -38.15 -71.68
C CYS A 13 5.58 -37.85 -71.16
N LYS A 14 6.57 -37.73 -72.06
CA LYS A 14 7.93 -37.30 -71.68
C LYS A 14 7.98 -35.86 -71.18
N GLN A 15 7.17 -34.98 -71.77
CA GLN A 15 7.04 -33.59 -71.32
C GLN A 15 6.34 -33.51 -69.96
N GLN A 16 5.28 -34.30 -69.73
CA GLN A 16 4.62 -34.42 -68.44
C GLN A 16 5.55 -34.98 -67.36
N GLN A 17 6.37 -35.99 -67.67
CA GLN A 17 7.34 -36.55 -66.72
C GLN A 17 8.37 -35.51 -66.28
N ARG A 18 8.90 -34.70 -67.21
CA ARG A 18 9.80 -33.58 -66.89
C ARG A 18 9.14 -32.51 -66.04
N ILE A 19 7.87 -32.21 -66.31
CA ILE A 19 7.10 -31.25 -65.50
C ILE A 19 6.90 -31.80 -64.08
N ILE A 20 6.59 -33.09 -63.93
CA ILE A 20 6.44 -33.74 -62.62
C ILE A 20 7.77 -33.71 -61.85
N GLU A 21 8.89 -34.01 -62.49
CA GLU A 21 10.23 -33.95 -61.87
C GLU A 21 10.60 -32.52 -61.44
N GLN A 22 10.31 -31.53 -62.29
CA GLN A 22 10.51 -30.11 -61.94
C GLN A 22 9.60 -29.67 -60.79
N GLN A 23 8.33 -30.10 -60.79
CA GLN A 23 7.39 -29.81 -59.72
C GLN A 23 7.83 -30.46 -58.41
N GLN A 24 8.33 -31.69 -58.44
CA GLN A 24 8.83 -32.38 -57.26
C GLN A 24 10.04 -31.66 -56.66
N ALA A 25 11.00 -31.23 -57.50
CA ALA A 25 12.16 -30.46 -57.04
C ALA A 25 11.75 -29.11 -56.40
N VAL A 26 10.72 -28.46 -56.93
CA VAL A 26 10.17 -27.23 -56.36
C VAL A 26 9.46 -27.50 -55.03
N ILE A 27 8.69 -28.58 -54.93
CA ILE A 27 8.02 -28.98 -53.69
C ILE A 27 9.04 -29.26 -52.60
N ASP A 28 10.10 -30.02 -52.90
CA ASP A 28 11.14 -30.35 -51.93
C ASP A 28 11.86 -29.09 -51.41
N ALA A 29 12.19 -28.16 -52.31
CA ALA A 29 12.79 -26.88 -51.95
C ALA A 29 11.86 -26.01 -51.08
N LEU A 30 10.56 -25.97 -51.41
CA LEU A 30 9.56 -25.24 -50.64
C LEU A 30 9.36 -25.86 -49.25
N VAL A 31 9.37 -27.19 -49.13
CA VAL A 31 9.26 -27.90 -47.84
C VAL A 31 10.46 -27.56 -46.95
N GLU A 32 11.68 -27.60 -47.48
CA GLU A 32 12.88 -27.21 -46.73
C GLU A 32 12.80 -25.74 -46.27
N GLN A 33 12.32 -24.86 -47.13
CA GLN A 33 12.16 -23.45 -46.81
C GLN A 33 11.08 -23.22 -45.74
N VAL A 34 9.96 -23.93 -45.80
CA VAL A 34 8.91 -23.88 -44.78
C VAL A 34 9.43 -24.40 -43.45
N GLU A 35 10.18 -25.50 -43.40
CA GLU A 35 10.78 -25.98 -42.16
C GLU A 35 11.74 -24.95 -41.55
N LYS A 36 12.61 -24.36 -42.38
CA LYS A 36 13.58 -23.36 -41.94
C LYS A 36 12.90 -22.10 -41.41
N LEU A 37 11.87 -21.62 -42.11
CA LEU A 37 11.09 -20.46 -41.69
C LEU A 37 10.29 -20.77 -40.41
N THR A 38 9.69 -21.96 -40.30
CA THR A 38 8.94 -22.39 -39.11
C THR A 38 9.85 -22.45 -37.89
N LYS A 39 11.05 -23.06 -38.00
CA LYS A 39 12.06 -23.07 -36.93
C LYS A 39 12.47 -21.66 -36.51
N ARG A 40 12.57 -20.72 -37.46
CA ARG A 40 12.91 -19.32 -37.19
C ARG A 40 11.76 -18.58 -36.50
N LEU A 41 10.51 -18.82 -36.91
CA LEU A 41 9.31 -18.25 -36.32
C LEU A 41 9.13 -18.72 -34.87
N GLU A 42 9.27 -20.03 -34.61
CA GLU A 42 9.25 -20.57 -33.24
C GLU A 42 10.33 -19.96 -32.35
N LYS A 43 11.53 -19.74 -32.88
CA LYS A 43 12.62 -19.08 -32.16
C LYS A 43 12.24 -17.64 -31.78
N VAL A 44 11.74 -16.86 -32.74
CA VAL A 44 11.34 -15.47 -32.52
C VAL A 44 10.13 -15.37 -31.57
N GLU A 45 9.16 -16.27 -31.66
CA GLU A 45 8.03 -16.31 -30.71
C GLU A 45 8.46 -16.67 -29.29
N ARG A 46 9.38 -17.63 -29.13
CA ARG A 46 9.97 -17.97 -27.83
C ARG A 46 10.76 -16.80 -27.24
N GLU A 47 11.37 -15.96 -28.09
CA GLU A 47 12.06 -14.74 -27.69
C GLU A 47 11.08 -13.61 -27.35
N GLY A 48 10.00 -13.43 -28.12
CA GLY A 48 9.00 -12.38 -27.95
C GLY A 48 8.03 -12.57 -26.78
N LYS A 49 7.70 -13.82 -26.39
CA LYS A 49 6.85 -14.12 -25.22
C LYS A 49 7.53 -13.87 -23.87
N ARG A 50 8.80 -13.45 -23.85
CA ARG A 50 9.58 -13.20 -22.63
C ARG A 50 9.71 -11.71 -22.34
N GLN A 51 8.60 -11.01 -22.09
CA GLN A 51 8.65 -9.60 -21.68
C GLN A 51 9.45 -9.34 -20.37
N ALA A 52 9.83 -10.39 -19.62
CA ALA A 52 10.64 -10.27 -18.41
C ALA A 52 12.10 -10.79 -18.52
N ALA A 53 12.54 -11.32 -19.68
CA ALA A 53 13.85 -12.01 -19.76
C ALA A 53 15.04 -11.32 -20.47
N PRO A 54 14.98 -10.15 -21.14
CA PRO A 54 16.18 -9.56 -21.73
C PRO A 54 17.26 -9.20 -20.69
N PHE A 55 16.87 -9.04 -19.42
CA PHE A 55 17.76 -8.73 -18.29
C PHE A 55 18.02 -9.93 -17.37
N ARG A 56 17.54 -11.14 -17.71
CA ARG A 56 17.65 -12.30 -16.82
C ARG A 56 19.04 -12.92 -16.94
N LYS A 57 19.93 -12.53 -16.02
CA LYS A 57 21.26 -13.15 -15.87
C LYS A 57 21.10 -14.65 -15.60
N GLY A 58 21.91 -15.48 -16.26
CA GLY A 58 21.97 -16.92 -16.02
C GLY A 58 22.25 -17.23 -14.54
N ARG A 59 21.70 -18.34 -14.04
CA ARG A 59 21.95 -18.79 -12.67
C ARG A 59 23.43 -19.16 -12.56
N LYS A 60 24.17 -18.47 -11.68
CA LYS A 60 25.58 -18.80 -11.42
C LYS A 60 25.67 -20.22 -10.85
N ALA A 61 26.71 -20.97 -11.25
CA ALA A 61 26.94 -22.33 -10.79
C ALA A 61 27.08 -22.42 -9.26
N ASP A 62 27.67 -21.38 -8.66
CA ASP A 62 27.73 -21.20 -7.21
C ASP A 62 27.20 -19.79 -6.83
N PRO A 63 25.89 -19.64 -6.60
CA PRO A 63 25.31 -18.36 -6.23
C PRO A 63 25.66 -18.05 -4.78
N LYS A 64 26.37 -16.93 -4.55
CA LYS A 64 26.54 -16.38 -3.20
C LYS A 64 25.17 -16.25 -2.52
N LYS A 65 25.11 -16.58 -1.22
CA LYS A 65 23.91 -16.36 -0.40
C LYS A 65 23.38 -14.95 -0.62
N ALA A 66 22.07 -14.84 -0.84
CA ALA A 66 21.41 -13.56 -0.94
C ALA A 66 21.58 -12.82 0.40
N GLY A 67 22.23 -11.66 0.33
CA GLY A 67 22.59 -10.86 1.50
C GLY A 67 23.44 -9.68 1.08
N ARG A 68 23.31 -8.56 1.80
CA ARG A 68 24.19 -7.42 1.62
C ARG A 68 25.61 -7.86 2.01
N LYS A 69 26.62 -7.49 1.22
CA LYS A 69 28.02 -7.78 1.57
C LYS A 69 28.33 -7.09 2.89
N SER A 70 28.95 -7.80 3.83
CA SER A 70 29.54 -7.18 5.02
C SER A 70 30.64 -6.20 4.58
N GLY A 71 30.68 -5.02 5.20
CA GLY A 71 31.56 -3.90 4.89
C GLY A 71 31.23 -2.70 5.79
N GLU A 72 31.95 -1.59 5.68
CA GLU A 72 31.71 -0.40 6.52
C GLU A 72 30.28 0.16 6.35
N ASP A 73 29.71 0.05 5.13
CA ASP A 73 28.32 0.39 4.82
C ASP A 73 27.29 -0.67 5.24
N HIS A 74 27.75 -1.83 5.72
CA HIS A 74 26.90 -2.82 6.35
C HIS A 74 26.66 -2.35 7.79
N GLY A 75 25.83 -1.31 7.90
CA GLY A 75 25.56 -0.58 9.13
C GLY A 75 25.36 -1.49 10.35
N LYS A 76 25.63 -0.95 11.53
CA LYS A 76 25.61 -1.71 12.79
C LYS A 76 24.32 -2.52 12.92
N HIS A 77 24.46 -3.79 13.33
CA HIS A 77 23.31 -4.62 13.68
C HIS A 77 22.55 -3.95 14.84
N HIS A 78 21.48 -3.24 14.52
CA HIS A 78 20.66 -2.57 15.51
C HIS A 78 19.80 -3.60 16.24
N ARG A 79 19.97 -3.66 17.56
CA ARG A 79 18.98 -4.25 18.47
C ARG A 79 18.08 -3.13 18.95
N ARG A 80 16.80 -3.44 19.19
CA ARG A 80 15.90 -2.47 19.83
C ARG A 80 16.47 -2.13 21.22
N ALA A 81 16.57 -0.85 21.53
CA ALA A 81 16.98 -0.41 22.86
C ALA A 81 15.91 -0.77 23.90
N ALA A 82 16.32 -0.95 25.15
CA ALA A 82 15.37 -1.00 26.25
C ALA A 82 14.62 0.34 26.34
N PRO A 83 13.32 0.34 26.64
CA PRO A 83 12.58 1.58 26.88
C PRO A 83 13.16 2.30 28.11
N GLU A 84 13.20 3.64 28.06
CA GLU A 84 13.72 4.47 29.16
C GLU A 84 12.74 4.57 30.33
N GLN A 85 11.44 4.53 30.03
CA GLN A 85 10.37 4.56 31.02
C GLN A 85 9.65 3.20 31.04
N ILE A 86 9.39 2.69 32.25
CA ILE A 86 8.66 1.45 32.50
C ILE A 86 7.34 1.80 33.18
N ASP A 87 6.23 1.58 32.49
CA ASP A 87 4.88 1.86 33.02
C ASP A 87 4.36 0.73 33.91
N GLU A 88 4.75 -0.52 33.61
CA GLU A 88 4.34 -1.72 34.34
C GLU A 88 5.54 -2.65 34.56
N ALA A 89 5.70 -3.18 35.78
CA ALA A 89 6.75 -4.12 36.13
C ALA A 89 6.18 -5.33 36.88
N TYR A 90 6.58 -6.53 36.46
CA TYR A 90 6.07 -7.79 36.99
C TYR A 90 7.23 -8.69 37.43
N ASP A 91 7.21 -9.13 38.68
CA ASP A 91 8.13 -10.16 39.16
C ASP A 91 7.65 -11.55 38.69
N VAL A 92 8.52 -12.27 37.98
CA VAL A 92 8.24 -13.63 37.50
C VAL A 92 9.16 -14.61 38.24
N PRO A 93 8.74 -15.15 39.39
CA PRO A 93 9.57 -16.09 40.16
C PRO A 93 9.76 -17.42 39.41
N LEU A 94 10.68 -18.25 39.92
CA LEU A 94 10.81 -19.62 39.43
C LEU A 94 9.48 -20.38 39.60
N PRO A 95 9.15 -21.32 38.70
CA PRO A 95 7.99 -22.19 38.88
C PRO A 95 8.13 -23.03 40.16
N SER A 96 7.05 -23.64 40.65
CA SER A 96 7.10 -24.50 41.84
C SER A 96 7.88 -25.80 41.61
N CYS A 97 7.89 -26.30 40.36
CA CYS A 97 8.59 -27.51 39.96
C CYS A 97 9.24 -27.31 38.59
N CYS A 98 10.32 -28.07 38.32
CA CYS A 98 10.95 -28.13 37.01
C CYS A 98 9.94 -28.69 35.98
N PRO A 99 9.62 -27.96 34.90
CA PRO A 99 8.66 -28.43 33.89
C PRO A 99 9.17 -29.64 33.10
N GLY A 100 10.48 -29.92 33.13
CA GLY A 100 11.07 -31.07 32.44
C GLY A 100 11.04 -32.38 33.25
N CYS A 101 11.36 -32.33 34.56
CA CYS A 101 11.51 -33.52 35.41
C CYS A 101 10.62 -33.55 36.65
N GLY A 102 9.87 -32.49 36.95
CA GLY A 102 8.96 -32.40 38.09
C GLY A 102 9.63 -32.11 39.45
N CYS A 103 10.96 -31.97 39.51
CA CYS A 103 11.67 -31.66 40.75
C CYS A 103 11.25 -30.30 41.34
N ASP A 104 10.94 -30.26 42.63
CA ASP A 104 10.53 -29.08 43.40
C ASP A 104 11.70 -28.28 44.00
N GLN A 105 12.90 -28.86 43.98
CA GLN A 105 14.13 -28.22 44.48
C GLN A 105 14.79 -27.38 43.39
N LEU A 106 14.31 -26.14 43.23
CA LEU A 106 14.86 -25.18 42.28
C LEU A 106 15.70 -24.12 43.01
N THR A 107 16.87 -23.81 42.46
CA THR A 107 17.76 -22.76 42.98
C THR A 107 17.80 -21.58 42.02
N LYS A 108 17.51 -20.37 42.52
CA LYS A 108 17.62 -19.12 41.75
C LYS A 108 19.09 -18.75 41.57
N THR A 109 19.53 -18.60 40.31
CA THR A 109 20.91 -18.19 39.96
C THR A 109 21.01 -16.71 39.63
N GLU A 110 20.14 -16.20 38.77
CA GLU A 110 20.11 -14.80 38.33
C GLU A 110 18.68 -14.33 38.10
N THR A 111 18.49 -13.00 37.97
CA THR A 111 17.24 -12.42 37.46
C THR A 111 17.52 -11.87 36.08
N ARG A 112 16.82 -12.38 35.06
CA ARG A 112 16.91 -11.87 33.69
C ARG A 112 15.81 -10.85 33.45
N ILE A 113 16.15 -9.72 32.86
CA ILE A 113 15.19 -8.66 32.54
C ILE A 113 14.76 -8.79 31.09
N GLN A 114 13.44 -8.79 30.87
CA GLN A 114 12.82 -8.76 29.54
C GLN A 114 11.96 -7.50 29.43
N TYR A 115 12.04 -6.83 28.29
CA TYR A 115 11.22 -5.65 28.00
C TYR A 115 10.19 -5.98 26.92
N GLN A 116 8.96 -5.52 27.10
CA GLN A 116 7.89 -5.56 26.11
C GLN A 116 7.33 -4.15 25.93
N THR A 117 7.03 -3.79 24.68
CA THR A 117 6.28 -2.56 24.37
C THR A 117 4.97 -2.98 23.74
N GLU A 118 3.85 -2.54 24.33
CA GLU A 118 2.50 -2.91 23.91
C GLU A 118 1.65 -1.67 23.59
N ILE A 119 0.59 -1.84 22.80
CA ILE A 119 -0.37 -0.78 22.45
C ILE A 119 -1.67 -1.02 23.24
N PRO A 120 -1.99 -0.21 24.28
CA PRO A 120 -3.27 -0.33 24.98
C PRO A 120 -4.41 0.14 24.06
N ARG A 121 -5.38 -0.75 23.79
CA ARG A 121 -6.52 -0.49 22.90
C ARG A 121 -7.79 -0.14 23.70
N THR A 122 -7.80 1.00 24.37
CA THR A 122 -8.96 1.43 25.18
C THR A 122 -9.82 2.45 24.43
N VAL A 123 -11.08 2.12 24.17
CA VAL A 123 -12.07 3.06 23.62
C VAL A 123 -12.93 3.64 24.73
N ILE A 124 -13.16 4.96 24.68
CA ILE A 124 -13.97 5.68 25.67
C ILE A 124 -15.29 6.09 25.01
N HIS A 125 -16.39 5.50 25.47
CA HIS A 125 -17.75 5.92 25.10
C HIS A 125 -18.24 6.98 26.08
N ARG A 126 -18.59 8.16 25.57
CA ARG A 126 -19.10 9.27 26.40
C ARG A 126 -20.56 9.56 26.04
N GLN A 127 -21.42 9.55 27.04
CA GLN A 127 -22.78 10.07 26.95
C GLN A 127 -22.82 11.41 27.68
N PHE A 128 -23.34 12.44 27.02
CA PHE A 128 -23.60 13.74 27.64
C PHE A 128 -25.11 13.88 27.85
N ASN A 129 -25.53 13.95 29.11
CA ASN A 129 -26.91 14.28 29.46
C ASN A 129 -27.00 15.81 29.50
N ILE A 130 -27.48 16.40 28.41
CA ILE A 130 -27.50 17.86 28.23
C ILE A 130 -28.85 18.38 28.68
N ASP A 131 -28.87 19.18 29.74
CA ASP A 131 -30.06 19.93 30.12
C ASP A 131 -30.30 21.07 29.12
N ALA A 132 -31.55 21.23 28.71
CA ALA A 132 -31.98 22.28 27.80
C ALA A 132 -33.25 22.96 28.34
N GLY A 133 -33.43 24.23 28.01
CA GLY A 133 -34.56 25.02 28.46
C GLY A 133 -34.75 26.31 27.64
N THR A 134 -35.64 27.17 28.12
CA THR A 134 -35.97 28.45 27.49
C THR A 134 -35.80 29.57 28.50
N CYS A 135 -35.10 30.64 28.14
CA CYS A 135 -34.94 31.81 28.99
C CYS A 135 -36.30 32.49 29.23
N THR A 136 -36.68 32.70 30.49
CA THR A 136 -37.97 33.33 30.84
C THR A 136 -38.03 34.83 30.54
N GLY A 137 -36.88 35.50 30.39
CA GLY A 137 -36.81 36.93 30.07
C GLY A 137 -36.93 37.22 28.56
N CYS A 138 -36.16 36.51 27.72
CA CYS A 138 -36.10 36.77 26.28
C CYS A 138 -36.68 35.66 25.40
N GLY A 139 -37.08 34.52 25.98
CA GLY A 139 -37.62 33.38 25.23
C GLY A 139 -36.59 32.58 24.43
N ALA A 140 -35.29 32.90 24.52
CA ALA A 140 -34.26 32.18 23.78
C ALA A 140 -34.05 30.76 24.31
N ALA A 141 -33.82 29.80 23.40
CA ALA A 141 -33.42 28.45 23.77
C ALA A 141 -32.00 28.46 24.33
N VAL A 142 -31.79 27.74 25.43
CA VAL A 142 -30.49 27.56 26.10
C VAL A 142 -30.25 26.08 26.36
N GLN A 143 -28.99 25.67 26.31
CA GLN A 143 -28.59 24.32 26.71
C GLN A 143 -27.24 24.33 27.41
N GLY A 144 -27.02 23.36 28.30
CA GLY A 144 -25.73 23.15 28.94
C GLY A 144 -24.66 22.72 27.94
N ARG A 145 -23.39 22.94 28.31
CA ARG A 145 -22.25 22.53 27.49
C ARG A 145 -21.12 21.99 28.36
N HIS A 146 -20.66 20.78 28.07
CA HIS A 146 -19.52 20.15 28.72
C HIS A 146 -18.24 20.44 27.91
N GLU A 147 -17.11 20.66 28.58
CA GLU A 147 -15.83 21.04 27.95
C GLU A 147 -15.33 20.04 26.89
N LEU A 148 -15.56 18.74 27.10
CA LEU A 148 -15.22 17.68 26.15
C LEU A 148 -16.15 17.59 24.92
N GLN A 149 -17.25 18.35 24.86
CA GLN A 149 -18.15 18.34 23.71
C GLN A 149 -17.52 19.07 22.51
N THR A 150 -17.54 18.40 21.37
CA THR A 150 -16.99 18.93 20.12
C THR A 150 -18.03 19.59 19.22
N SER A 151 -19.31 19.51 19.59
CA SER A 151 -20.47 19.98 18.84
C SER A 151 -21.65 20.17 19.79
N ASP A 152 -22.48 21.17 19.52
CA ASP A 152 -23.74 21.46 20.24
C ASP A 152 -24.93 20.69 19.64
N ALA A 153 -24.69 19.91 18.58
CA ALA A 153 -25.71 19.17 17.84
C ALA A 153 -26.31 18.03 18.67
N THR A 154 -27.64 17.96 18.70
CA THR A 154 -28.44 16.93 19.37
C THR A 154 -29.36 16.20 18.37
N GLY A 155 -30.25 15.32 18.84
CA GLY A 155 -31.19 14.58 17.99
C GLY A 155 -30.52 13.66 16.98
N ALA A 156 -30.90 13.74 15.71
CA ALA A 156 -30.35 12.91 14.63
C ALA A 156 -28.83 13.06 14.43
N ALA A 157 -28.24 14.14 14.95
CA ALA A 157 -26.80 14.41 14.92
C ALA A 157 -26.14 14.28 16.31
N ALA A 158 -26.79 13.69 17.32
CA ALA A 158 -26.21 13.55 18.66
C ALA A 158 -24.99 12.63 18.72
N VAL A 159 -24.88 11.67 17.80
CA VAL A 159 -23.79 10.69 17.78
C VAL A 159 -22.57 11.27 17.06
N GLN A 160 -21.55 11.61 17.84
CA GLN A 160 -20.31 12.21 17.35
C GLN A 160 -19.09 11.33 17.65
N LEU A 161 -18.03 11.49 16.85
CA LEU A 161 -16.72 10.92 17.15
C LEU A 161 -15.89 11.92 17.96
N GLY A 162 -15.03 11.38 18.83
CA GLY A 162 -14.10 12.20 19.62
C GLY A 162 -13.04 12.91 18.76
N PRO A 163 -12.42 13.98 19.27
CA PRO A 163 -11.42 14.75 18.52
C PRO A 163 -10.21 13.91 18.12
N ASN A 164 -9.75 13.01 19.00
CA ASN A 164 -8.61 12.13 18.71
C ASN A 164 -8.90 11.13 17.59
N VAL A 165 -10.16 10.68 17.46
CA VAL A 165 -10.58 9.81 16.36
C VAL A 165 -10.53 10.58 15.05
N HIS A 166 -11.00 11.83 15.02
CA HIS A 166 -10.90 12.70 13.86
C HIS A 166 -9.44 12.98 13.45
N ALA A 167 -8.56 13.25 14.43
CA ALA A 167 -7.13 13.46 14.20
C ALA A 167 -6.44 12.21 13.63
N ALA A 168 -6.68 11.04 14.24
CA ALA A 168 -6.15 9.76 13.76
C ALA A 168 -6.57 9.48 12.31
N MET A 169 -7.85 9.70 11.96
CA MET A 169 -8.30 9.54 10.57
C MET A 169 -7.57 10.47 9.60
N ALA A 170 -7.25 11.69 10.01
CA ALA A 170 -6.55 12.66 9.18
C ALA A 170 -5.09 12.25 8.94
N LEU A 171 -4.37 11.86 9.99
CA LEU A 171 -2.99 11.38 9.89
C LEU A 171 -2.91 10.10 9.04
N LEU A 172 -3.78 9.12 9.31
CA LEU A 172 -3.83 7.88 8.54
C LEU A 172 -4.08 8.13 7.04
N ASN A 173 -4.95 9.07 6.70
CA ASN A 173 -5.28 9.34 5.31
C ASN A 173 -4.23 10.20 4.60
N LYS A 174 -3.77 11.28 5.23
CA LYS A 174 -2.95 12.32 4.58
C LYS A 174 -1.47 12.12 4.75
N GLU A 175 -1.04 11.64 5.91
CA GLU A 175 0.37 11.40 6.18
C GLU A 175 0.76 9.96 5.79
N LEU A 176 -0.06 8.98 6.17
CA LEU A 176 0.22 7.56 5.95
C LEU A 176 -0.39 7.01 4.65
N GLY A 177 -1.16 7.81 3.92
CA GLY A 177 -1.68 7.46 2.59
C GLY A 177 -2.76 6.37 2.57
N LEU A 178 -3.44 6.08 3.68
CA LEU A 178 -4.52 5.09 3.70
C LEU A 178 -5.76 5.63 3.01
N SER A 179 -6.35 4.84 2.12
CA SER A 179 -7.68 5.15 1.56
C SER A 179 -8.75 5.18 2.66
N HIS A 180 -9.85 5.92 2.46
CA HIS A 180 -10.96 5.99 3.44
C HIS A 180 -11.50 4.62 3.86
N GLY A 181 -11.50 3.64 2.95
CA GLY A 181 -11.88 2.26 3.25
C GLY A 181 -10.88 1.56 4.18
N LYS A 182 -9.57 1.79 4.01
CA LYS A 182 -8.54 1.26 4.91
C LYS A 182 -8.58 1.94 6.27
N VAL A 183 -8.83 3.25 6.33
CA VAL A 183 -9.02 3.97 7.60
C VAL A 183 -10.20 3.40 8.37
N LYS A 184 -11.36 3.21 7.73
CA LYS A 184 -12.51 2.51 8.35
C LYS A 184 -12.07 1.15 8.92
N ARG A 185 -11.46 0.31 8.07
CA ARG A 185 -11.08 -1.05 8.44
C ARG A 185 -10.13 -1.08 9.63
N LEU A 186 -9.18 -0.14 9.69
CA LEU A 186 -8.24 -0.04 10.81
C LEU A 186 -8.96 0.32 12.11
N LEU A 187 -9.87 1.30 12.08
CA LEU A 187 -10.66 1.67 13.26
C LEU A 187 -11.50 0.50 13.79
N GLU A 188 -12.09 -0.28 12.89
CA GLU A 188 -12.86 -1.47 13.21
C GLU A 188 -11.98 -2.60 13.78
N MET A 189 -10.82 -2.87 13.17
CA MET A 189 -9.94 -3.97 13.59
C MET A 189 -9.14 -3.71 14.87
N LEU A 190 -8.73 -2.46 15.11
CA LEU A 190 -7.86 -2.13 16.26
C LEU A 190 -8.63 -1.54 17.44
N PHE A 191 -9.77 -0.89 17.17
CA PHE A 191 -10.51 -0.16 18.20
C PHE A 191 -11.98 -0.56 18.25
N GLU A 192 -12.45 -1.49 17.39
CA GLU A 192 -13.87 -1.89 17.34
C GLU A 192 -14.82 -0.70 17.07
N ILE A 193 -14.30 0.38 16.49
CA ILE A 193 -15.07 1.58 16.14
C ILE A 193 -15.66 1.40 14.74
N THR A 194 -16.96 1.11 14.69
CA THR A 194 -17.69 0.93 13.43
C THR A 194 -18.12 2.26 12.82
N VAL A 195 -17.60 2.58 11.64
CA VAL A 195 -17.96 3.80 10.88
C VAL A 195 -18.24 3.52 9.41
N GLY A 196 -18.97 4.40 8.75
CA GLY A 196 -19.10 4.39 7.29
C GLY A 196 -17.83 4.89 6.60
N ARG A 197 -17.60 4.51 5.33
CA ARG A 197 -16.50 5.08 4.52
C ARG A 197 -16.65 6.60 4.39
N SER A 198 -17.88 7.07 4.23
CA SER A 198 -18.23 8.48 4.16
C SER A 198 -17.88 9.25 5.43
N THR A 199 -17.89 8.59 6.60
CA THR A 199 -17.51 9.22 7.88
C THR A 199 -16.07 9.68 7.87
N SER A 200 -15.14 8.90 7.28
CA SER A 200 -13.74 9.31 7.15
C SER A 200 -13.59 10.54 6.24
N CYS A 201 -14.31 10.57 5.12
CA CYS A 201 -14.32 11.74 4.24
C CYS A 201 -14.93 12.99 4.93
N ARG A 202 -16.08 12.86 5.59
CA ARG A 202 -16.72 13.95 6.35
C ARG A 202 -15.84 14.43 7.51
N SER A 203 -15.14 13.51 8.17
CA SER A 203 -14.15 13.81 9.20
C SER A 203 -13.03 14.68 8.63
N MET A 204 -12.48 14.32 7.47
CA MET A 204 -11.46 15.13 6.79
C MET A 204 -11.92 16.55 6.52
N LEU A 205 -13.12 16.73 5.97
CA LEU A 205 -13.67 18.07 5.68
C LEU A 205 -13.85 18.89 6.96
N ARG A 206 -14.31 18.26 8.05
CA ARG A 206 -14.44 18.92 9.36
C ARG A 206 -13.08 19.31 9.93
N THR A 207 -12.09 18.42 9.85
CA THR A 207 -10.72 18.69 10.29
C THR A 207 -10.10 19.82 9.47
N ALA A 208 -10.27 19.83 8.14
CA ALA A 208 -9.80 20.90 7.27
C ALA A 208 -10.39 22.26 7.66
N LYS A 209 -11.71 22.33 7.96
CA LYS A 209 -12.34 23.56 8.45
C LYS A 209 -11.71 24.06 9.76
N ARG A 210 -11.37 23.15 10.68
CA ARG A 210 -10.73 23.49 11.97
C ARG A 210 -9.27 23.92 11.82
N LEU A 211 -8.55 23.36 10.84
CA LEU A 211 -7.15 23.67 10.57
C LEU A 211 -6.96 24.89 9.66
N LYS A 212 -8.04 25.59 9.29
CA LYS A 212 -7.94 26.75 8.38
C LYS A 212 -6.97 27.81 8.90
N SER A 213 -7.02 28.17 10.18
CA SER A 213 -6.10 29.17 10.75
C SER A 213 -4.65 28.70 10.71
N ALA A 214 -4.39 27.45 11.11
CA ALA A 214 -3.05 26.86 11.05
C ALA A 214 -2.51 26.79 9.62
N HIS A 215 -3.38 26.50 8.64
CA HIS A 215 -2.99 26.53 7.24
C HIS A 215 -2.62 27.95 6.77
N GLU A 216 -3.37 28.97 7.17
CA GLU A 216 -3.00 30.36 6.89
C GLU A 216 -1.67 30.74 7.53
N GLU A 217 -1.40 30.32 8.76
CA GLU A 217 -0.10 30.53 9.42
C GLU A 217 1.05 29.89 8.63
N VAL A 218 0.86 28.66 8.14
CA VAL A 218 1.83 27.98 7.26
C VAL A 218 2.04 28.77 5.97
N ARG A 219 0.98 29.30 5.34
CA ARG A 219 1.11 30.14 4.13
C ARG A 219 1.89 31.42 4.42
N HIS A 220 1.63 32.08 5.55
CA HIS A 220 2.36 33.28 5.95
C HIS A 220 3.84 32.97 6.22
N ALA A 221 4.15 31.86 6.88
CA ALA A 221 5.52 31.43 7.14
C ALA A 221 6.29 31.14 5.84
N VAL A 222 5.67 30.44 4.88
CA VAL A 222 6.29 30.19 3.57
C VAL A 222 6.51 31.50 2.80
N ARG A 223 5.52 32.40 2.79
CA ARG A 223 5.63 33.71 2.12
C ARG A 223 6.73 34.59 2.71
N GLY A 224 6.94 34.52 4.02
CA GLY A 224 8.01 35.25 4.72
C GLY A 224 9.38 34.56 4.69
N SER A 225 9.49 33.37 4.09
CA SER A 225 10.74 32.63 4.01
C SER A 225 11.74 33.33 3.09
N PRO A 226 13.03 33.43 3.44
CA PRO A 226 14.05 34.06 2.59
C PRO A 226 14.28 33.30 1.27
N GLN A 227 13.89 32.02 1.24
CA GLN A 227 13.90 31.18 0.05
C GLN A 227 12.62 30.37 0.00
N VAL A 228 12.03 30.26 -1.20
CA VAL A 228 10.87 29.39 -1.47
C VAL A 228 11.14 28.60 -2.73
N VAL A 229 10.97 27.28 -2.66
CA VAL A 229 11.02 26.37 -3.82
C VAL A 229 9.61 25.93 -4.15
N GLY A 230 9.19 26.17 -5.40
CA GLY A 230 7.90 25.75 -5.94
C GLY A 230 8.02 24.44 -6.73
N ASP A 231 7.00 23.59 -6.66
CA ASP A 231 6.80 22.45 -7.55
C ASP A 231 5.31 22.34 -7.94
N GLU A 232 5.05 21.87 -9.16
CA GLU A 232 3.71 21.75 -9.72
C GLU A 232 3.49 20.31 -10.19
N THR A 233 2.47 19.66 -9.65
CA THR A 233 2.10 18.30 -10.05
C THR A 233 0.66 18.27 -10.55
N GLY A 234 0.46 17.67 -11.71
CA GLY A 234 -0.89 17.47 -12.25
C GLY A 234 -1.75 16.65 -11.28
N TRP A 235 -2.97 17.15 -11.01
CA TRP A 235 -3.88 16.60 -10.02
C TRP A 235 -5.29 16.39 -10.58
N ARG A 236 -6.15 15.72 -9.81
CA ARG A 236 -7.56 15.53 -10.14
C ARG A 236 -8.45 15.82 -8.93
N VAL A 237 -9.40 16.74 -9.10
CA VAL A 237 -10.47 17.02 -8.13
C VAL A 237 -11.80 16.74 -8.81
N ASP A 238 -12.58 15.80 -8.25
CA ASP A 238 -13.87 15.36 -8.82
C ASP A 238 -13.80 15.01 -10.32
N GLY A 239 -12.69 14.38 -10.73
CA GLY A 239 -12.42 13.98 -12.11
C GLY A 239 -11.97 15.11 -13.04
N ARG A 240 -11.96 16.37 -12.59
CA ARG A 240 -11.46 17.51 -13.36
C ARG A 240 -9.95 17.68 -13.14
N PRO A 241 -9.20 18.08 -14.19
CA PRO A 241 -7.79 18.44 -14.00
C PRO A 241 -7.70 19.62 -13.04
N ALA A 242 -6.71 19.55 -12.17
CA ALA A 242 -6.32 20.60 -11.23
C ALA A 242 -4.79 20.59 -11.14
N TRP A 243 -4.19 21.63 -10.59
CA TRP A 243 -2.78 21.64 -10.23
C TRP A 243 -2.63 21.55 -8.73
N LEU A 244 -1.72 20.67 -8.28
CA LEU A 244 -1.22 20.70 -6.92
C LEU A 244 0.07 21.51 -6.92
N HIS A 245 0.03 22.67 -6.28
CA HIS A 245 1.18 23.53 -6.04
C HIS A 245 1.78 23.20 -4.68
N VAL A 246 3.10 23.02 -4.65
CA VAL A 246 3.86 22.82 -3.42
C VAL A 246 4.84 23.98 -3.28
N PHE A 247 4.80 24.69 -2.16
CA PHE A 247 5.74 25.76 -1.83
C PHE A 247 6.50 25.39 -0.56
N VAL A 248 7.80 25.15 -0.68
CA VAL A 248 8.68 24.75 0.41
C VAL A 248 9.53 25.94 0.83
N GLY A 249 9.32 26.43 2.05
CA GLY A 249 10.22 27.35 2.73
C GLY A 249 11.23 26.63 3.63
N LEU A 250 12.02 27.37 4.41
CA LEU A 250 13.02 26.77 5.30
C LEU A 250 12.41 25.98 6.46
N THR A 251 11.22 26.36 6.94
CA THR A 251 10.59 25.79 8.14
C THR A 251 9.20 25.24 7.93
N ALA A 252 8.62 25.42 6.73
CA ALA A 252 7.24 25.06 6.44
C ALA A 252 7.05 24.71 4.96
N THR A 253 6.05 23.87 4.68
CA THR A 253 5.60 23.53 3.34
C THR A 253 4.11 23.82 3.20
N ALA A 254 3.75 24.64 2.23
CA ALA A 254 2.36 24.93 1.88
C ALA A 254 1.96 24.15 0.63
N TYR A 255 0.72 23.66 0.62
CA TYR A 255 0.10 23.00 -0.53
C TYR A 255 -1.14 23.81 -0.93
N GLU A 256 -1.32 24.07 -2.22
CA GLU A 256 -2.52 24.70 -2.78
C GLU A 256 -3.02 23.86 -3.96
N ILE A 257 -4.34 23.77 -4.14
CA ILE A 257 -4.96 23.11 -5.29
C ILE A 257 -5.85 24.11 -6.03
N ASP A 258 -5.63 24.30 -7.33
CA ASP A 258 -6.44 25.16 -8.22
C ASP A 258 -6.83 24.52 -9.56
#